data_AF-A0A7N0ZTG7-F1
#
_entry.id   AF-A0A7N0ZTG7-F1
#
_cell.length_a   1.000
_cell.length_b   1.000
_cell.length_c   1.000
_cell.angle_alpha   90.00
_cell.angle_beta   90.00
_cell.angle_gamma   90.00
#
_symmetry.space_group_name_H-M   'P 1'
#
loop_
_entity.id
_entity.type
_entity.pdbx_description
1 polymer ?
#
loop_
_entity_poly.entity_id
_entity_poly.type
_entity_poly.pdbx_seq_one_letter_code
_entity_poly.pdbx_strand_id
1 'polypeptide(L)'
;MQMGSRKSRSLLVLLAGVLSVFAASSAAQSSDSFYSLLRAHGLPIGLVPQNITNFTLDETSGRFEVYLDRSCSVKFESEVHYETNVTGTLTYGQIGGLSGMSAQDLFL
;
A
#
# COMPACT_ATOMS: atom_id res chain seq x y z
N MET A 1 40.89 29.67 29.24
CA MET A 1 39.81 29.86 28.23
C MET A 1 39.71 28.58 27.40
N GLN A 2 38.85 27.61 27.79
CA GLN A 2 38.58 26.43 26.96
C GLN A 2 37.21 26.56 26.29
N MET A 3 37.24 26.41 24.96
CA MET A 3 36.10 26.50 24.06
C MET A 3 35.24 25.23 24.16
N GLY A 4 34.00 25.39 24.59
CA GLY A 4 33.03 24.30 24.76
C GLY A 4 32.40 23.87 23.43
N SER A 5 32.77 22.68 22.96
CA SER A 5 32.16 22.02 21.79
C SER A 5 30.84 21.34 22.15
N ARG A 6 29.74 22.10 22.14
CA ARG A 6 28.35 21.59 22.20
C ARG A 6 27.61 21.94 20.91
N LYS A 7 27.92 21.27 19.79
CA LYS A 7 27.19 21.51 18.53
C LYS A 7 26.83 20.24 17.74
N SER A 8 27.45 19.10 18.06
CA SER A 8 27.30 17.87 17.26
C SER A 8 26.06 17.02 17.60
N ARG A 9 25.59 17.01 18.86
CA ARG A 9 24.48 16.13 19.27
C ARG A 9 23.08 16.60 18.82
N SER A 10 22.89 17.90 18.59
CA SER A 10 21.59 18.47 18.19
C SER A 10 21.27 18.28 16.70
N LEU A 11 22.31 18.27 15.85
CA LEU A 11 22.17 18.09 14.40
C LEU A 11 21.73 16.67 14.01
N LEU A 12 22.19 15.65 14.76
CA LEU A 12 21.81 14.25 14.53
C LEU A 12 20.33 13.97 14.80
N VAL A 13 19.74 14.62 15.80
CA VAL A 13 18.32 14.44 16.15
C VAL A 13 17.41 15.11 15.11
N LEU A 14 17.80 16.27 14.58
CA LEU A 14 17.06 16.95 13.52
C LEU A 14 17.13 16.18 12.19
N LEU A 15 18.28 15.61 11.82
CA LEU A 15 18.38 14.80 10.60
C LEU A 15 17.54 13.51 10.66
N ALA A 16 17.52 12.84 11.82
CA ALA A 16 16.71 11.63 12.01
C ALA A 16 15.19 11.92 11.96
N GLY A 17 14.76 13.07 12.49
CA GLY A 17 13.38 13.52 12.41
C GLY A 17 12.90 13.80 10.98
N VAL A 18 13.76 14.39 10.13
CA VAL A 18 13.41 14.69 8.73
C VAL A 18 13.34 13.41 7.87
N LEU A 19 14.18 12.42 8.13
CA LEU A 19 14.20 11.16 7.36
C LEU A 19 12.96 10.30 7.62
N SER A 20 12.43 10.31 8.86
CA SER A 20 11.23 9.56 9.23
C SER A 20 9.95 10.09 8.59
N VAL A 21 9.89 11.40 8.28
CA VAL A 21 8.71 12.04 7.68
C VAL A 21 8.61 11.73 6.18
N PHE A 22 9.74 11.61 5.49
CA PHE A 22 9.76 11.35 4.04
C PHE A 22 9.23 9.96 3.67
N ALA A 23 9.58 8.91 4.43
CA ALA A 23 9.15 7.54 4.11
C ALA A 23 7.66 7.28 4.35
N ALA A 24 7.07 7.90 5.39
CA ALA A 24 5.63 7.81 5.64
C ALA A 24 4.81 8.53 4.54
N SER A 25 5.35 9.64 4.03
CA SER A 25 4.70 10.43 2.97
C SER A 25 4.59 9.65 1.66
N SER A 26 5.57 8.82 1.30
CA SER A 26 5.53 8.03 0.05
C SER A 26 4.52 6.88 0.10
N ALA A 27 4.35 6.23 1.25
CA ALA A 27 3.39 5.13 1.41
C ALA A 27 1.93 5.63 1.42
N ALA A 28 1.66 6.79 2.02
CA ALA A 28 0.32 7.40 1.99
C ALA A 28 -0.07 7.85 0.57
N GLN A 29 0.90 8.33 -0.22
CA GLN A 29 0.65 8.71 -1.61
C GLN A 29 0.38 7.50 -2.51
N SER A 30 1.05 6.37 -2.27
CA SER A 30 0.86 5.16 -3.08
C SER A 30 -0.52 4.51 -2.84
N SER A 31 -1.05 4.55 -1.62
CA SER A 31 -2.40 4.05 -1.33
C SER A 31 -3.49 4.93 -1.96
N ASP A 32 -3.45 6.25 -1.74
CA ASP A 32 -4.45 7.19 -2.30
C ASP A 32 -4.48 7.15 -3.84
N SER A 33 -3.32 7.07 -4.49
CA SER A 33 -3.24 6.97 -5.94
C SER A 33 -3.79 5.65 -6.46
N PHE A 34 -3.51 4.51 -5.82
CA PHE A 34 -4.10 3.23 -6.23
C PHE A 34 -5.63 3.20 -6.07
N TYR A 35 -6.17 3.76 -4.98
CA TYR A 35 -7.63 3.86 -4.81
C TYR A 35 -8.29 4.79 -5.82
N SER A 36 -7.60 5.87 -6.22
CA SER A 36 -8.08 6.75 -7.29
C SER A 36 -8.12 6.04 -8.64
N LEU A 37 -7.15 5.16 -8.90
CA LEU A 37 -7.05 4.33 -10.08
C LEU A 37 -8.20 3.31 -10.12
N LEU A 38 -8.48 2.59 -9.02
CA LEU A 38 -9.66 1.71 -8.95
C LEU A 38 -10.96 2.46 -9.27
N ARG A 39 -11.13 3.66 -8.72
CA ARG A 39 -12.33 4.48 -8.96
C ARG A 39 -12.43 4.91 -10.43
N ALA A 40 -11.32 5.28 -11.06
CA ALA A 40 -11.28 5.63 -12.49
C ALA A 40 -11.69 4.44 -13.38
N HIS A 41 -11.40 3.21 -12.94
CA HIS A 41 -11.85 1.98 -13.59
C HIS A 41 -13.25 1.51 -13.16
N GLY A 42 -14.02 2.34 -12.44
CA GLY A 42 -15.39 2.00 -12.02
C GLY A 42 -15.47 0.94 -10.91
N LEU A 43 -14.36 0.70 -10.20
CA LEU A 43 -14.27 -0.29 -9.12
C LEU A 43 -14.44 0.36 -7.74
N PRO A 44 -15.03 -0.36 -6.78
CA PRO A 44 -15.13 0.11 -5.41
C PRO A 44 -13.75 0.10 -4.73
N ILE A 45 -13.47 1.12 -3.92
CA ILE A 45 -12.20 1.28 -3.19
C ILE A 45 -11.98 0.23 -2.07
N GLY A 46 -12.99 -0.59 -1.77
CA GLY A 46 -12.95 -1.58 -0.68
C GLY A 46 -12.35 -2.94 -1.03
N LEU A 47 -11.85 -3.13 -2.26
CA LEU A 47 -11.35 -4.43 -2.74
C LEU A 47 -9.94 -4.77 -2.22
N VAL A 48 -9.16 -3.78 -1.79
CA VAL A 48 -7.76 -3.95 -1.36
C VAL A 48 -7.54 -3.19 -0.04
N PRO A 49 -6.85 -3.79 0.96
CA PRO A 49 -6.62 -3.18 2.26
C PRO A 49 -5.73 -1.93 2.19
N GLN A 50 -5.84 -1.06 3.20
CA GLN A 50 -5.19 0.27 3.23
C GLN A 50 -3.68 0.25 3.48
N ASN A 51 -3.10 -0.89 3.84
CA ASN A 51 -1.68 -1.03 4.19
C ASN A 51 -0.77 -1.20 2.97
N ILE A 52 -1.06 -0.50 1.87
CA ILE A 52 -0.25 -0.50 0.65
C ILE A 52 1.05 0.26 0.92
N THR A 53 2.18 -0.37 0.61
CA THR A 53 3.51 0.25 0.64
C THR A 53 3.90 0.77 -0.74
N ASN A 54 3.59 0.01 -1.79
CA ASN A 54 3.90 0.35 -3.17
C ASN A 54 2.91 -0.31 -4.14
N PHE A 55 2.79 0.21 -5.36
CA PHE A 55 2.09 -0.45 -6.44
C PHE A 55 2.73 -0.13 -7.80
N THR A 56 2.47 -0.99 -8.77
CA THR A 56 2.80 -0.74 -10.18
C THR A 56 1.55 -1.00 -11.03
N LEU A 57 1.46 -0.29 -12.16
CA LEU A 57 0.46 -0.50 -13.20
C LEU A 57 1.16 -0.47 -14.56
N ASP A 58 0.94 -1.49 -15.36
CA ASP A 58 1.19 -1.44 -16.79
C ASP A 58 -0.07 -0.89 -17.49
N GLU A 59 -0.01 0.37 -17.91
CA GLU A 59 -1.10 1.08 -18.61
C GLU A 59 -1.51 0.39 -19.92
N THR A 60 -0.62 -0.39 -20.55
CA THR A 60 -0.90 -1.05 -21.82
C THR A 60 -1.72 -2.32 -21.63
N SER A 61 -1.35 -3.14 -20.64
CA SER A 61 -2.03 -4.40 -20.35
C SER A 61 -3.12 -4.30 -19.28
N GLY A 62 -3.13 -3.21 -18.51
CA GLY A 62 -3.96 -3.05 -17.31
C GLY A 62 -3.46 -3.89 -16.12
N ARG A 63 -2.31 -4.56 -16.24
CA ARG A 63 -1.79 -5.43 -15.17
C ARG A 63 -1.23 -4.59 -14.03
N PHE A 64 -1.73 -4.82 -12.82
CA PHE A 64 -1.24 -4.18 -11.62
C PHE A 64 -0.58 -5.18 -10.67
N GLU A 65 0.28 -4.63 -9.81
CA GLU A 65 0.88 -5.33 -8.69
C GLU A 65 0.91 -4.40 -7.49
N VAL A 66 0.33 -4.82 -6.38
CA VAL A 66 0.24 -4.06 -5.13
C VAL A 66 1.01 -4.81 -4.06
N TYR A 67 1.85 -4.07 -3.33
CA TYR A 67 2.63 -4.58 -2.22
C TYR A 67 2.08 -4.05 -0.91
N LEU A 68 1.67 -4.96 -0.03
CA LEU A 68 1.25 -4.65 1.33
C LEU A 68 2.47 -4.68 2.26
N ASP A 69 2.39 -3.96 3.39
CA ASP A 69 3.42 -4.03 4.44
C ASP A 69 3.59 -5.46 4.98
N ARG A 70 2.47 -6.17 5.08
CA ARG A 70 2.41 -7.57 5.53
C ARG A 70 1.13 -8.22 5.02
N SER A 71 1.15 -9.56 4.92
CA SER A 71 -0.07 -10.33 4.72
C SER A 71 -1.04 -10.09 5.87
N CYS A 72 -2.35 -10.13 5.57
CA CYS A 72 -3.37 -9.88 6.56
C CYS A 72 -4.68 -10.60 6.21
N SER A 73 -5.49 -10.89 7.23
CA SER A 73 -6.86 -11.35 7.04
C SER A 73 -7.81 -10.28 7.54
N VAL A 74 -8.85 -10.01 6.76
CA VAL A 74 -9.92 -9.09 7.12
C VAL A 74 -11.24 -9.86 7.16
N LYS A 75 -12.05 -9.57 8.17
CA LYS A 75 -13.39 -10.15 8.30
C LYS A 75 -14.42 -9.16 7.81
N PHE A 76 -15.12 -9.53 6.75
CA PHE A 76 -16.36 -8.89 6.31
C PHE A 76 -17.52 -9.80 6.74
N GLU A 77 -18.36 -10.23 5.79
CA GLU A 77 -19.28 -11.36 6.01
C GLU A 77 -18.53 -12.70 6.04
N SER A 78 -17.46 -12.82 5.26
CA SER A 78 -16.49 -13.92 5.28
C SER A 78 -15.08 -13.41 5.60
N GLU A 79 -14.19 -14.33 5.97
CA GLU A 79 -12.77 -14.02 6.16
C GLU A 79 -12.06 -14.06 4.80
N VAL A 80 -11.40 -12.95 4.48
CA VAL A 80 -10.59 -12.81 3.26
C VAL A 80 -9.14 -12.62 3.67
N HIS A 81 -8.28 -13.51 3.19
CA HIS A 81 -6.84 -13.46 3.38
C HIS A 81 -6.17 -12.79 2.17
N TYR A 82 -5.28 -11.85 2.47
CA TYR A 82 -4.45 -11.12 1.53
C TYR A 82 -2.99 -11.48 1.76
N GLU A 83 -2.31 -11.86 0.69
CA GLU A 83 -0.86 -12.01 0.69
C GLU A 83 -0.17 -10.64 0.62
N THR A 84 1.14 -10.62 0.88
CA THR A 84 1.94 -9.40 0.79
C THR A 84 1.97 -8.82 -0.63
N ASN A 85 1.75 -9.66 -1.64
CA ASN A 85 1.72 -9.27 -3.05
C ASN A 85 0.37 -9.64 -3.66
N VAL A 86 -0.33 -8.65 -4.20
CA VAL A 86 -1.62 -8.84 -4.87
C VAL A 86 -1.49 -8.38 -6.30
N THR A 87 -1.89 -9.23 -7.25
CA THR A 87 -1.80 -8.92 -8.68
C THR A 87 -3.13 -9.15 -9.36
N GLY A 88 -3.34 -8.47 -10.48
CA GLY A 88 -4.50 -8.67 -11.34
C GLY A 88 -4.44 -7.79 -12.58
N THR A 89 -5.47 -7.88 -13.40
CA THR A 89 -5.64 -7.04 -14.59
C THR A 89 -6.90 -6.22 -14.44
N LEU A 90 -6.76 -4.89 -14.55
CA LEU A 90 -7.87 -3.96 -14.48
C LEU A 90 -8.55 -3.80 -15.83
N THR A 91 -9.86 -4.00 -15.82
CA THR A 91 -10.76 -3.55 -16.89
C THR A 91 -11.87 -2.72 -16.27
N TYR A 92 -12.66 -2.04 -17.09
CA TYR A 92 -13.76 -1.24 -16.56
C TYR A 92 -14.76 -2.13 -15.82
N GLY A 93 -14.96 -1.85 -14.52
CA GLY A 93 -15.88 -2.57 -13.64
C GLY A 93 -15.43 -3.96 -13.21
N GLN A 94 -14.22 -4.42 -13.57
CA GLN A 94 -13.78 -5.77 -13.25
C GLN A 94 -12.27 -5.87 -13.00
N ILE A 95 -11.88 -6.80 -12.12
CA ILE A 95 -10.50 -7.28 -11.99
C ILE A 95 -10.44 -8.73 -12.50
N GLY A 96 -9.62 -8.97 -13.51
CA GLY A 96 -9.32 -10.30 -14.04
C GLY A 96 -8.03 -10.86 -13.45
N GLY A 97 -7.90 -12.19 -13.41
CA GLY A 97 -6.64 -12.86 -13.05
C GLY A 97 -6.12 -12.53 -11.64
N LEU A 98 -7.03 -12.18 -10.72
CA LEU A 98 -6.68 -11.76 -9.36
C LEU A 98 -5.93 -12.89 -8.63
N SER A 99 -4.76 -12.57 -8.08
CA SER A 99 -3.90 -13.49 -7.32
C SER A 99 -3.41 -12.80 -6.03
N GLY A 100 -3.05 -13.60 -5.02
CA GLY A 100 -2.66 -13.09 -3.70
C GLY A 100 -3.84 -12.74 -2.80
N MET A 101 -5.04 -13.20 -3.16
CA MET A 101 -6.26 -13.07 -2.34
C MET A 101 -7.00 -14.41 -2.29
N SER A 102 -7.47 -14.79 -1.12
CA SER A 102 -8.32 -15.97 -0.93
C SER A 102 -9.43 -15.66 0.07
N ALA A 103 -10.66 -16.01 -0.28
CA ALA A 103 -11.80 -15.94 0.64
C ALA A 103 -12.16 -17.37 1.08
N GLN A 104 -12.51 -17.54 2.35
CA GLN A 104 -13.22 -18.75 2.75
C GLN A 104 -14.69 -18.59 2.37
N ASP A 105 -15.14 -19.41 1.41
CA ASP A 105 -16.57 -19.58 1.19
C ASP A 105 -17.17 -20.33 2.39
N LEU A 106 -18.09 -19.65 3.07
CA LEU A 106 -18.99 -20.32 4.00
C LEU A 106 -20.05 -21.05 3.15
N PHE A 107 -19.71 -22.25 2.69
CA PHE A 107 -20.71 -23.14 2.08
C PHE A 107 -21.74 -23.52 3.16
N LEU A 108 -22.96 -22.98 3.02
CA LEU A 108 -24.15 -23.29 3.80
C LEU A 108 -25.12 -24.15 2.99
#